data_AF-I3TV19-F1
#
_entry.id   AF-I3TV19-F1
#
_cell.length_a   1.000
_cell.length_b   1.000
_cell.length_c   1.000
_cell.angle_alpha   90.00
_cell.angle_beta   90.00
_cell.angle_gamma   90.00
#
_symmetry.space_group_name_H-M   'P 1'
#
loop_
_entity.id
_entity.type
_entity.pdbx_description
1 polymer ?
#
loop_
_entity_poly.entity_id
_entity_poly.type
_entity_poly.pdbx_seq_one_letter_code
_entity_poly.pdbx_strand_id
1 'polypeptide(L)'
;MAKSGSFLYRGNMTAIGAVLGLGVCGALITAGPARAENAEVSTGPAYYYVNQQPSPGTGSKGSNASFNGFSCDKPDSGGQGPTGTAVTATVTPDISTTTAYGGTLVIAGSTGGTGGTGGSDKTGVCGNGRGGGTGGTGGAVTVTLNGTSSATYPIANTTVVAYSQGGTGGTGGNTNDPGAHGGDGGSGGAGGAVTVTNNMALNIQGGSSSLGIVAQSAGGQGGDGGNNNGGLWGDGGDGVPGGAGGNVTITNNAAITTAAGTPLAAQSIGGFGGDGGSSNGTFGGYSGGGGYGGNAGLVTINNIGVLTVGSAANPSAAAGATAIYAQSVGGGGGNAGVAAGLVALGADGGRAGSGSLVTVNNSSTITAYGPSSVGIFAQSVGGAGGSGGMAFSASGSTASVAVGGSGGDGGSGGSVAVNNTADICTGNGCIPSLAPTPVTTDSAGGAVGVLAQSVGGGGGVGGDGASRAPARAWPSRSAGPAAAAAAPARSPCSAPARSRRWR
;
A
#
# COMPACT_ATOMS: atom_id res chain seq x y z
N MET A 1 -10.50 -6.14 13.53
CA MET A 1 -9.11 -5.71 13.80
C MET A 1 -8.91 -4.35 13.17
N ALA A 2 -8.51 -3.34 13.94
CA ALA A 2 -8.51 -1.94 13.51
C ALA A 2 -7.50 -1.70 12.37
N LYS A 3 -8.00 -1.35 11.18
CA LYS A 3 -7.22 -0.73 10.11
C LYS A 3 -7.06 0.73 10.53
N SER A 4 -5.90 1.10 11.08
CA SER A 4 -5.61 2.47 11.52
C SER A 4 -5.51 3.38 10.31
N GLY A 5 -6.65 3.97 9.92
CA GLY A 5 -6.72 5.08 8.99
C GLY A 5 -6.31 6.39 9.66
N SER A 6 -5.40 7.13 9.02
CA SER A 6 -5.38 8.59 8.91
C SER A 6 -3.98 9.06 8.47
N PHE A 7 -3.77 9.25 7.16
CA PHE A 7 -2.64 10.05 6.66
C PHE A 7 -3.07 11.52 6.69
N LEU A 8 -3.05 12.12 7.89
CA LEU A 8 -3.42 13.52 8.10
C LEU A 8 -2.19 14.40 7.88
N TYR A 9 -2.14 15.00 6.70
CA TYR A 9 -1.17 16.01 6.30
C TYR A 9 -1.34 17.28 7.14
N ARG A 10 -0.40 17.56 8.06
CA ARG A 10 -0.17 18.90 8.61
C ARG A 10 1.32 19.14 8.88
N GLY A 11 1.92 19.98 8.04
CA GLY A 11 2.95 20.95 8.41
C GLY A 11 4.33 20.42 8.85
N ASN A 12 5.35 20.76 8.07
CA ASN A 12 6.79 20.55 8.23
C ASN A 12 7.30 19.17 7.77
N MET A 13 8.14 19.21 6.73
CA MET A 13 8.72 18.07 6.00
C MET A 13 9.80 17.32 6.79
N THR A 14 9.52 16.96 8.05
CA THR A 14 10.47 16.29 8.96
C THR A 14 10.04 14.88 9.36
N ALA A 15 9.11 14.24 8.65
CA ALA A 15 8.68 12.88 8.96
C ALA A 15 8.24 12.11 7.71
N ILE A 16 9.19 11.46 7.04
CA ILE A 16 8.91 10.16 6.39
C ILE A 16 9.27 9.12 7.47
N GLY A 17 8.42 9.02 8.48
CA GLY A 17 8.71 8.28 9.71
C GLY A 17 7.45 7.93 10.48
N ALA A 18 6.95 6.71 10.26
CA ALA A 18 6.24 5.84 11.21
C ALA A 18 5.62 4.65 10.46
N VAL A 19 6.00 3.41 10.82
CA VAL A 19 5.16 2.43 11.54
C VAL A 19 5.91 1.10 11.74
N LEU A 20 6.16 0.82 13.04
CA LEU A 20 6.41 -0.43 13.77
C LEU A 20 7.72 -1.24 13.54
N GLY A 21 8.64 -1.02 14.48
CA GLY A 21 9.60 -2.03 14.93
C GLY A 21 8.96 -3.03 15.90
N LEU A 22 9.38 -4.29 15.79
CA LEU A 22 9.48 -5.27 16.87
C LEU A 22 10.61 -6.21 16.46
N GLY A 23 11.56 -6.42 17.37
CA GLY A 23 12.74 -7.23 17.15
C GLY A 23 12.55 -8.71 17.49
N VAL A 24 13.47 -9.47 16.91
CA VAL A 24 14.14 -10.70 17.40
C VAL A 24 13.53 -12.07 17.06
N CYS A 25 14.43 -12.87 16.47
CA CYS A 25 14.55 -14.35 16.41
C CYS A 25 13.71 -15.16 15.42
N GLY A 26 14.39 -15.60 14.35
CA GLY A 26 14.35 -16.96 13.82
C GLY A 26 12.98 -17.59 13.57
N ALA A 27 12.37 -17.29 12.44
CA ALA A 27 11.34 -18.15 11.87
C ALA A 27 11.21 -17.96 10.36
N LEU A 28 11.26 -19.09 9.68
CA LEU A 28 10.76 -19.42 8.35
C LEU A 28 9.67 -18.47 7.82
N ILE A 29 9.83 -18.04 6.56
CA ILE A 29 8.91 -17.18 5.80
C ILE A 29 7.50 -17.79 5.80
N THR A 30 6.63 -17.33 6.71
CA THR A 30 5.19 -17.53 6.63
C THR A 30 4.55 -16.25 6.14
N ALA A 31 3.69 -16.38 5.12
CA ALA A 31 2.92 -15.33 4.47
C ALA A 31 2.43 -14.24 5.44
N GLY A 32 3.09 -13.09 5.40
CA GLY A 32 2.63 -11.82 5.96
C GLY A 32 2.54 -10.77 4.84
N PRO A 33 1.78 -9.68 5.02
CA PRO A 33 1.71 -8.60 4.03
C PRO A 33 3.13 -8.11 3.74
N ALA A 34 3.47 -8.00 2.45
CA ALA A 34 4.79 -7.55 2.02
C ALA A 34 5.12 -6.21 2.70
N ARG A 35 6.22 -6.19 3.46
CA ARG A 35 6.71 -4.98 4.11
C ARG A 35 7.52 -4.19 3.08
N ALA A 36 7.12 -2.96 2.80
CA ALA A 36 8.00 -1.98 2.16
C ALA A 36 9.16 -1.67 3.11
N GLU A 37 10.37 -1.46 2.58
CA GLU A 37 11.50 -1.02 3.39
C GLU A 37 11.24 0.42 3.89
N ASN A 38 10.86 0.55 5.17
CA ASN A 38 10.67 1.81 5.87
C ASN A 38 12.02 2.33 6.40
N ALA A 39 12.92 2.76 5.52
CA ALA A 39 14.05 3.59 5.94
C ALA A 39 13.56 5.04 6.02
N GLU A 40 13.54 5.64 7.21
CA GLU A 40 13.29 7.09 7.34
C GLU A 40 14.37 7.83 6.57
N VAL A 41 14.00 8.48 5.46
CA VAL A 41 14.96 9.25 4.66
C VAL A 41 15.24 10.53 5.43
N SER A 42 16.45 10.66 5.98
CA SER A 42 16.85 11.91 6.58
C SER A 42 16.99 12.95 5.47
N THR A 43 16.24 14.04 5.55
CA THR A 43 16.32 15.16 4.63
C THR A 43 16.77 16.39 5.39
N GLY A 44 18.05 16.77 5.24
CA GLY A 44 18.56 18.07 5.67
C GLY A 44 18.12 19.19 4.70
N PRO A 45 18.67 20.41 4.80
CA PRO A 45 18.40 21.48 3.83
C PRO A 45 18.71 21.02 2.41
N ALA A 46 17.86 21.35 1.44
CA ALA A 46 18.03 20.91 0.06
C ALA A 46 18.83 21.92 -0.77
N TYR A 47 19.81 21.46 -1.58
CA TYR A 47 20.54 22.32 -2.51
C TYR A 47 19.65 22.72 -3.70
N TYR A 48 18.88 21.76 -4.21
CA TYR A 48 17.87 21.97 -5.23
C TYR A 48 16.54 21.34 -4.79
N TYR A 49 15.51 22.16 -4.65
CA TYR A 49 14.19 21.72 -4.20
C TYR A 49 13.13 22.12 -5.23
N VAL A 50 12.49 21.12 -5.85
CA VAL A 50 11.32 21.32 -6.72
C VAL A 50 10.24 20.34 -6.30
N ASN A 51 9.33 20.83 -5.46
CA ASN A 51 8.08 20.15 -5.16
C ASN A 51 6.95 21.06 -5.63
N GLN A 52 6.39 20.76 -6.79
CA GLN A 52 5.45 21.67 -7.45
C GLN A 52 4.07 21.69 -6.78
N GLN A 53 3.75 20.74 -5.90
CA GLN A 53 2.50 20.73 -5.14
C GLN A 53 2.66 20.09 -3.74
N PRO A 54 3.16 20.84 -2.74
CA PRO A 54 3.21 20.37 -1.36
C PRO A 54 1.81 20.20 -0.76
N SER A 55 0.81 20.99 -1.21
CA SER A 55 -0.59 20.78 -0.87
C SER A 55 -1.37 20.78 -2.17
N PRO A 56 -1.55 19.61 -2.79
CA PRO A 56 -2.08 19.53 -4.15
C PRO A 56 -3.55 19.93 -4.24
N GLY A 57 -4.22 20.32 -3.15
CA GLY A 57 -5.61 20.74 -3.16
C GLY A 57 -6.58 19.56 -3.24
N THR A 58 -7.87 19.88 -3.20
CA THR A 58 -8.95 18.89 -3.15
C THR A 58 -10.01 19.28 -4.17
N GLY A 59 -10.56 18.28 -4.86
CA GLY A 59 -11.71 18.48 -5.74
C GLY A 59 -12.92 19.04 -4.99
N SER A 60 -13.82 19.70 -5.72
CA SER A 60 -15.01 20.30 -5.11
C SER A 60 -15.86 19.26 -4.37
N LYS A 61 -16.34 19.59 -3.17
CA LYS A 61 -17.31 18.73 -2.50
C LYS A 61 -18.64 18.81 -3.24
N GLY A 62 -19.27 17.66 -3.44
CA GLY A 62 -20.64 17.56 -3.93
C GLY A 62 -21.61 18.24 -2.96
N SER A 63 -22.63 18.90 -3.51
CA SER A 63 -23.70 19.51 -2.74
C SER A 63 -24.56 18.42 -2.08
N ASN A 64 -24.99 18.63 -0.83
CA ASN A 64 -25.95 17.71 -0.20
C ASN A 64 -27.36 18.02 -0.69
N ALA A 65 -28.22 17.00 -0.62
CA ALA A 65 -29.62 17.18 -0.92
C ALA A 65 -30.28 18.19 0.03
N SER A 66 -31.24 18.93 -0.51
CA SER A 66 -32.06 19.91 0.21
C SER A 66 -33.52 19.68 -0.15
N PHE A 67 -34.39 19.72 0.87
CA PHE A 67 -35.83 19.58 0.69
C PHE A 67 -36.56 20.77 1.31
N ASN A 68 -37.36 21.46 0.50
CA ASN A 68 -38.11 22.65 0.94
C ASN A 68 -39.61 22.39 1.14
N GLY A 69 -40.04 21.12 1.15
CA GLY A 69 -41.44 20.73 1.34
C GLY A 69 -42.18 20.39 0.05
N PHE A 70 -41.73 20.87 -1.11
CA PHE A 70 -42.38 20.63 -2.41
C PHE A 70 -41.41 20.16 -3.51
N SER A 71 -40.12 20.49 -3.38
CA SER A 71 -39.08 20.10 -4.33
C SER A 71 -37.84 19.60 -3.61
N CYS A 72 -37.18 18.64 -4.24
CA CYS A 72 -35.87 18.13 -3.85
C CYS A 72 -34.80 18.71 -4.78
N ASP A 73 -33.85 19.44 -4.20
CA ASP A 73 -32.56 19.67 -4.82
C ASP A 73 -31.73 18.42 -4.58
N LYS A 74 -31.41 17.71 -5.65
CA LYS A 74 -30.66 16.45 -5.56
C LYS A 74 -29.19 16.72 -5.23
N PRO A 75 -28.52 15.79 -4.55
CA PRO A 75 -27.09 15.92 -4.31
C PRO A 75 -26.30 15.82 -5.62
N ASP A 76 -25.09 16.39 -5.62
CA ASP A 76 -24.14 16.36 -6.74
C ASP A 76 -22.90 15.53 -6.41
N SER A 77 -22.19 15.06 -7.43
CA SER A 77 -20.95 14.30 -7.25
C SER A 77 -19.78 15.16 -6.78
N GLY A 78 -18.78 14.52 -6.18
CA GLY A 78 -17.50 15.15 -5.89
C GLY A 78 -16.72 15.47 -7.16
N GLY A 79 -16.03 16.60 -7.17
CA GLY A 79 -15.13 17.01 -8.26
C GLY A 79 -13.81 16.26 -8.22
N GLN A 80 -13.15 16.16 -9.38
CA GLN A 80 -11.83 15.58 -9.50
C GLN A 80 -10.78 16.38 -8.72
N GLY A 81 -9.84 15.69 -8.07
CA GLY A 81 -8.63 16.29 -7.51
C GLY A 81 -7.67 16.75 -8.61
N PRO A 82 -7.04 17.92 -8.50
CA PRO A 82 -6.16 18.45 -9.53
C PRO A 82 -4.95 17.54 -9.80
N THR A 83 -4.49 17.52 -11.05
CA THR A 83 -3.32 16.73 -11.46
C THR A 83 -2.01 17.40 -11.02
N GLY A 84 -1.13 16.59 -10.46
CA GLY A 84 0.25 16.96 -10.14
C GLY A 84 1.01 17.37 -11.40
N THR A 85 1.75 18.47 -11.32
CA THR A 85 2.58 18.97 -12.41
C THR A 85 3.83 18.12 -12.59
N ALA A 86 4.20 17.86 -13.84
CA ALA A 86 5.44 17.16 -14.15
C ALA A 86 6.66 17.99 -13.73
N VAL A 87 7.70 17.31 -13.24
CA VAL A 87 8.95 17.91 -12.77
C VAL A 87 10.09 17.40 -13.63
N THR A 88 10.90 18.30 -14.17
CA THR A 88 12.18 17.97 -14.79
C THR A 88 13.25 18.83 -14.12
N ALA A 89 14.24 18.16 -13.52
CA ALA A 89 15.35 18.78 -12.81
C ALA A 89 16.67 18.31 -13.43
N THR A 90 17.43 19.23 -13.99
CA THR A 90 18.80 18.99 -14.44
C THR A 90 19.73 19.79 -13.54
N VAL A 91 20.53 19.11 -12.73
CA VAL A 91 21.31 19.71 -11.64
C VAL A 91 22.79 19.50 -11.89
N THR A 92 23.52 20.61 -12.00
CA THR A 92 24.99 20.67 -12.06
C THR A 92 25.45 21.49 -10.87
N PRO A 93 25.63 20.87 -9.68
CA PRO A 93 25.85 21.62 -8.45
C PRO A 93 27.29 22.13 -8.36
N ASP A 94 27.44 23.39 -7.99
CA ASP A 94 28.73 23.98 -7.60
C ASP A 94 28.91 23.79 -6.08
N ILE A 95 29.34 22.59 -5.70
CA ILE A 95 29.59 22.19 -4.31
C ILE A 95 31.02 21.68 -4.15
N SER A 96 31.57 21.85 -2.97
CA SER A 96 32.93 21.40 -2.65
C SER A 96 33.09 19.90 -2.87
N THR A 97 34.24 19.49 -3.42
CA THR A 97 34.65 18.09 -3.54
C THR A 97 35.40 17.59 -2.31
N THR A 98 35.68 18.47 -1.33
CA THR A 98 36.45 18.16 -0.11
C THR A 98 35.63 18.27 1.16
N THR A 99 34.65 19.19 1.20
CA THR A 99 33.77 19.41 2.36
C THR A 99 32.38 18.89 2.06
N ALA A 100 31.85 18.03 2.93
CA ALA A 100 30.53 17.43 2.74
C ALA A 100 29.41 18.48 2.67
N TYR A 101 28.52 18.37 1.69
CA TYR A 101 27.29 19.15 1.68
C TYR A 101 26.38 18.68 2.83
N GLY A 102 26.04 19.58 3.75
CA GLY A 102 25.36 19.26 5.01
C GLY A 102 23.89 18.85 4.90
N GLY A 103 23.36 18.67 3.69
CA GLY A 103 21.93 18.43 3.46
C GLY A 103 21.66 17.48 2.29
N THR A 104 20.46 17.61 1.71
CA THR A 104 20.03 16.79 0.57
C THR A 104 20.38 17.48 -0.74
N LEU A 105 20.97 16.81 -1.72
CA LEU A 105 21.34 17.50 -2.95
C LEU A 105 20.09 17.87 -3.78
N VAL A 106 19.20 16.92 -4.03
CA VAL A 106 18.00 17.12 -4.84
C VAL A 106 16.78 16.51 -4.17
N ILE A 107 15.70 17.31 -4.06
CA ILE A 107 14.35 16.81 -3.78
C ILE A 107 13.45 17.23 -4.94
N ALA A 108 12.91 16.25 -5.66
CA ALA A 108 12.01 16.44 -6.78
C ALA A 108 10.71 15.65 -6.55
N GLY A 109 9.58 16.35 -6.52
CA GLY A 109 8.31 15.77 -6.11
C GLY A 109 7.12 16.24 -6.94
N SER A 110 6.21 15.32 -7.26
CA SER A 110 4.90 15.64 -7.84
C SER A 110 3.79 14.84 -7.17
N THR A 111 2.77 15.52 -6.66
CA THR A 111 1.65 14.89 -5.96
C THR A 111 0.33 15.34 -6.58
N GLY A 112 -0.55 14.40 -6.88
CA GLY A 112 -1.92 14.68 -7.31
C GLY A 112 -2.85 15.04 -6.14
N GLY A 113 -3.86 15.86 -6.41
CA GLY A 113 -4.83 16.33 -5.42
C GLY A 113 -5.87 15.28 -5.07
N THR A 114 -6.50 15.44 -3.91
CA THR A 114 -7.54 14.49 -3.47
C THR A 114 -8.86 14.74 -4.19
N GLY A 115 -9.61 13.68 -4.46
CA GLY A 115 -10.97 13.79 -5.00
C GLY A 115 -11.93 14.41 -3.97
N GLY A 116 -12.91 15.17 -4.46
CA GLY A 116 -13.96 15.74 -3.62
C GLY A 116 -14.93 14.67 -3.12
N THR A 117 -15.53 14.87 -1.96
CA THR A 117 -16.56 13.96 -1.43
C THR A 117 -17.86 14.10 -2.22
N GLY A 118 -18.57 12.99 -2.45
CA GLY A 118 -19.90 12.99 -3.04
C GLY A 118 -20.96 13.61 -2.11
N GLY A 119 -21.98 14.21 -2.71
CA GLY A 119 -23.13 14.78 -2.01
C GLY A 119 -23.99 13.71 -1.37
N SER A 120 -24.47 13.97 -0.15
CA SER A 120 -25.33 13.06 0.61
C SER A 120 -26.79 13.49 0.58
N ASP A 121 -27.72 12.53 0.60
CA ASP A 121 -29.11 12.79 0.96
C ASP A 121 -29.34 12.51 2.45
N LYS A 122 -29.46 13.58 3.24
CA LYS A 122 -29.80 13.48 4.68
C LYS A 122 -31.29 13.70 4.94
N THR A 123 -32.04 14.12 3.93
CA THR A 123 -33.46 14.47 4.02
C THR A 123 -34.34 13.23 4.01
N GLY A 124 -33.87 12.15 3.36
CA GLY A 124 -34.55 10.87 3.30
C GLY A 124 -35.69 10.82 2.28
N VAL A 125 -35.73 11.77 1.34
CA VAL A 125 -36.75 11.87 0.29
C VAL A 125 -36.19 12.34 -1.06
N CYS A 126 -34.88 12.61 -1.12
CA CYS A 126 -34.24 13.21 -2.28
C CYS A 126 -33.32 12.23 -3.03
N GLY A 127 -33.41 10.94 -2.71
CA GLY A 127 -32.83 9.83 -3.44
C GLY A 127 -31.41 9.45 -3.00
N ASN A 128 -30.62 9.06 -3.99
CA ASN A 128 -29.31 8.44 -3.77
C ASN A 128 -28.25 9.44 -3.30
N GLY A 129 -27.26 8.92 -2.57
CA GLY A 129 -25.97 9.58 -2.45
C GLY A 129 -25.27 9.64 -3.81
N ARG A 130 -24.36 10.59 -3.98
CA ARG A 130 -23.57 10.73 -5.22
C ARG A 130 -22.14 10.26 -5.06
N GLY A 131 -21.53 9.95 -6.19
CA GLY A 131 -20.17 9.46 -6.25
C GLY A 131 -19.14 10.46 -5.73
N GLY A 132 -18.07 9.95 -5.14
CA GLY A 132 -16.85 10.71 -4.88
C GLY A 132 -16.12 11.08 -6.17
N GLY A 133 -15.34 12.16 -6.12
CA GLY A 133 -14.49 12.57 -7.23
C GLY A 133 -13.21 11.74 -7.30
N THR A 134 -12.65 11.57 -8.49
CA THR A 134 -11.37 10.86 -8.67
C THR A 134 -10.21 11.67 -8.08
N GLY A 135 -9.22 10.99 -7.50
CA GLY A 135 -7.93 11.60 -7.17
C GLY A 135 -7.18 12.05 -8.43
N GLY A 136 -6.44 13.15 -8.32
CA GLY A 136 -5.58 13.63 -9.39
C GLY A 136 -4.36 12.75 -9.60
N THR A 137 -3.86 12.65 -10.81
CA THR A 137 -2.63 11.87 -11.09
C THR A 137 -1.40 12.61 -10.59
N GLY A 138 -0.37 11.90 -10.11
CA GLY A 138 0.97 12.47 -9.91
C GLY A 138 1.63 12.74 -11.27
N GLY A 139 2.37 13.85 -11.36
CA GLY A 139 3.13 14.19 -12.57
C GLY A 139 4.39 13.34 -12.70
N ALA A 140 4.90 13.18 -13.93
CA ALA A 140 6.17 12.52 -14.16
C ALA A 140 7.32 13.33 -13.52
N VAL A 141 8.30 12.66 -12.93
CA VAL A 141 9.46 13.28 -12.30
C VAL A 141 10.73 12.77 -12.95
N THR A 142 11.50 13.66 -13.56
CA THR A 142 12.80 13.36 -14.17
C THR A 142 13.90 14.15 -13.49
N VAL A 143 14.92 13.48 -12.98
CA VAL A 143 16.09 14.10 -12.36
C VAL A 143 17.35 13.66 -13.10
N THR A 144 18.20 14.61 -13.48
CA THR A 144 19.52 14.35 -14.06
C THR A 144 20.57 15.07 -13.24
N LEU A 145 21.51 14.33 -12.66
CA LEU A 145 22.69 14.86 -11.97
C LEU A 145 23.88 14.87 -12.93
N ASN A 146 24.46 16.04 -13.15
CA ASN A 146 25.63 16.23 -14.00
C ASN A 146 26.83 16.67 -13.16
N GLY A 147 27.91 15.90 -13.23
CA GLY A 147 29.17 16.20 -12.57
C GLY A 147 30.24 16.63 -13.54
N THR A 148 31.29 17.26 -13.03
CA THR A 148 32.56 17.35 -13.74
C THR A 148 33.28 16.01 -13.71
N SER A 149 33.91 15.63 -14.82
CA SER A 149 34.68 14.40 -14.94
C SER A 149 35.75 14.29 -13.84
N SER A 150 35.80 13.14 -13.15
CA SER A 150 36.76 12.79 -12.09
C SER A 150 36.58 13.41 -10.70
N ALA A 151 35.54 14.21 -10.44
CA ALA A 151 35.25 14.72 -9.10
C ALA A 151 34.32 13.78 -8.31
N THR A 152 34.66 13.51 -7.04
CA THR A 152 33.77 12.83 -6.08
C THR A 152 33.18 13.86 -5.12
N TYR A 153 31.86 13.86 -4.98
CA TYR A 153 31.14 14.84 -4.17
C TYR A 153 30.73 14.26 -2.82
N PRO A 154 31.28 14.76 -1.70
CA PRO A 154 30.87 14.34 -0.36
C PRO A 154 29.50 14.93 0.01
N ILE A 155 28.57 14.08 0.43
CA ILE A 155 27.22 14.46 0.87
C ILE A 155 27.00 13.90 2.28
N ALA A 156 26.59 14.74 3.22
CA ALA A 156 26.39 14.30 4.61
C ALA A 156 25.08 13.53 4.81
N ASN A 157 24.12 13.68 3.89
CA ASN A 157 22.80 13.05 3.97
C ASN A 157 22.38 12.40 2.65
N THR A 158 21.09 12.33 2.35
CA THR A 158 20.59 11.73 1.11
C THR A 158 20.98 12.56 -0.12
N THR A 159 21.36 11.93 -1.24
CA THR A 159 21.70 12.73 -2.44
C THR A 159 20.44 13.12 -3.20
N VAL A 160 19.65 12.15 -3.67
CA VAL A 160 18.44 12.42 -4.46
C VAL A 160 17.23 11.76 -3.83
N VAL A 161 16.15 12.54 -3.69
CA VAL A 161 14.80 12.03 -3.42
C VAL A 161 13.89 12.47 -4.56
N ALA A 162 13.55 11.53 -5.44
CA ALA A 162 12.62 11.74 -6.54
C ALA A 162 11.34 10.94 -6.28
N TYR A 163 10.19 11.60 -6.25
CA TYR A 163 8.92 10.90 -6.01
C TYR A 163 7.75 11.43 -6.83
N SER A 164 6.85 10.53 -7.21
CA SER A 164 5.56 10.88 -7.79
C SER A 164 4.44 10.14 -7.07
N GLN A 165 3.39 10.86 -6.67
CA GLN A 165 2.28 10.29 -5.90
C GLN A 165 0.94 10.69 -6.50
N GLY A 166 0.07 9.72 -6.72
CA GLY A 166 -1.33 9.97 -7.07
C GLY A 166 -2.15 10.43 -5.86
N GLY A 167 -3.15 11.27 -6.10
CA GLY A 167 -4.08 11.73 -5.08
C GLY A 167 -5.09 10.65 -4.70
N THR A 168 -5.63 10.71 -3.48
CA THR A 168 -6.68 9.78 -3.06
C THR A 168 -8.01 10.10 -3.74
N GLY A 169 -8.82 9.09 -3.96
CA GLY A 169 -10.23 9.24 -4.32
C GLY A 169 -11.05 9.92 -3.23
N GLY A 170 -12.12 10.58 -3.63
CA GLY A 170 -13.12 11.12 -2.70
C GLY A 170 -14.09 10.04 -2.23
N THR A 171 -14.66 10.18 -1.04
CA THR A 171 -15.68 9.25 -0.55
C THR A 171 -17.02 9.49 -1.25
N GLY A 172 -17.81 8.44 -1.41
CA GLY A 172 -19.21 8.54 -1.81
C GLY A 172 -20.09 9.22 -0.77
N GLY A 173 -21.23 9.75 -1.20
CA GLY A 173 -22.23 10.36 -0.34
C GLY A 173 -23.18 9.32 0.28
N ASN A 174 -23.66 9.59 1.49
CA ASN A 174 -24.62 8.72 2.16
C ASN A 174 -26.06 9.05 1.76
N THR A 175 -27.00 8.15 1.99
CA THR A 175 -28.44 8.42 1.86
C THR A 175 -29.23 7.92 3.07
N ASN A 176 -30.29 8.65 3.42
CA ASN A 176 -31.31 8.27 4.39
C ASN A 176 -32.65 7.93 3.71
N ASP A 177 -32.72 7.87 2.39
CA ASP A 177 -33.99 7.69 1.66
C ASP A 177 -34.36 6.20 1.53
N PRO A 178 -35.57 5.79 1.95
CA PRO A 178 -36.06 4.43 1.78
C PRO A 178 -35.97 3.92 0.33
N GLY A 179 -35.09 2.95 0.09
CA GLY A 179 -34.89 2.34 -1.23
C GLY A 179 -33.81 3.01 -2.08
N ALA A 180 -33.11 4.01 -1.54
CA ALA A 180 -32.00 4.65 -2.22
C ALA A 180 -30.66 3.94 -1.96
N HIS A 181 -29.65 4.33 -2.74
CA HIS A 181 -28.31 3.76 -2.66
C HIS A 181 -27.30 4.82 -2.19
N GLY A 182 -26.30 4.38 -1.41
CA GLY A 182 -25.10 5.18 -1.17
C GLY A 182 -24.38 5.45 -2.48
N GLY A 183 -23.69 6.59 -2.58
CA GLY A 183 -22.85 6.89 -3.73
C GLY A 183 -21.55 6.10 -3.68
N ASP A 184 -21.00 5.76 -4.83
CA ASP A 184 -19.70 5.07 -4.89
C ASP A 184 -18.55 6.00 -4.51
N GLY A 185 -17.40 5.44 -4.12
CA GLY A 185 -16.18 6.23 -3.99
C GLY A 185 -15.67 6.77 -5.33
N GLY A 186 -14.67 7.65 -5.29
CA GLY A 186 -13.91 8.09 -6.46
C GLY A 186 -12.59 7.34 -6.60
N SER A 187 -12.13 7.04 -7.82
CA SER A 187 -10.90 6.25 -8.01
C SER A 187 -9.67 7.00 -7.50
N GLY A 188 -8.64 6.26 -7.05
CA GLY A 188 -7.34 6.84 -6.73
C GLY A 188 -6.61 7.32 -7.99
N GLY A 189 -5.87 8.41 -7.89
CA GLY A 189 -5.04 8.91 -8.98
C GLY A 189 -3.81 8.02 -9.20
N ALA A 190 -3.37 7.88 -10.44
CA ALA A 190 -2.13 7.15 -10.73
C ALA A 190 -0.88 7.95 -10.30
N GLY A 191 0.18 7.27 -9.86
CA GLY A 191 1.51 7.85 -9.73
C GLY A 191 2.14 8.07 -11.10
N GLY A 192 2.93 9.13 -11.26
CA GLY A 192 3.66 9.43 -12.48
C GLY A 192 4.96 8.62 -12.59
N ALA A 193 5.52 8.52 -13.80
CA ALA A 193 6.81 7.88 -13.99
C ALA A 193 7.93 8.67 -13.27
N VAL A 194 8.88 7.97 -12.65
CA VAL A 194 10.03 8.57 -11.99
C VAL A 194 11.32 8.07 -12.66
N THR A 195 12.11 8.99 -13.19
CA THR A 195 13.38 8.68 -13.86
C THR A 195 14.51 9.47 -13.22
N VAL A 196 15.55 8.79 -12.75
CA VAL A 196 16.76 9.42 -12.21
C VAL A 196 17.98 8.97 -12.99
N THR A 197 18.75 9.91 -13.51
CA THR A 197 20.04 9.65 -14.15
C THR A 197 21.15 10.31 -13.33
N ASN A 198 22.13 9.51 -12.90
CA ASN A 198 23.30 9.98 -12.17
C ASN A 198 24.57 9.87 -13.01
N ASN A 199 25.20 11.02 -13.28
CA ASN A 199 26.51 11.12 -13.91
C ASN A 199 27.59 11.66 -12.95
N MET A 200 27.28 11.76 -11.64
CA MET A 200 28.17 12.29 -10.61
C MET A 200 28.72 11.17 -9.73
N ALA A 201 30.02 11.20 -9.42
CA ALA A 201 30.54 10.31 -8.38
C ALA A 201 30.17 10.86 -7.00
N LEU A 202 29.54 10.03 -6.16
CA LEU A 202 28.94 10.44 -4.89
C LEU A 202 29.62 9.70 -3.72
N ASN A 203 29.88 10.44 -2.64
CA ASN A 203 30.33 9.88 -1.36
C ASN A 203 29.40 10.33 -0.23
N ILE A 204 28.43 9.48 0.10
CA ILE A 204 27.43 9.71 1.12
C ILE A 204 27.99 9.27 2.48
N GLN A 205 28.25 10.22 3.35
CA GLN A 205 28.91 10.02 4.63
C GLN A 205 27.93 9.82 5.80
N GLY A 206 26.63 9.98 5.55
CA GLY A 206 25.59 9.82 6.56
C GLY A 206 25.38 8.35 6.98
N GLY A 207 24.61 8.16 8.06
CA GLY A 207 24.33 6.84 8.64
C GLY A 207 23.38 5.98 7.80
N SER A 208 22.79 4.96 8.42
CA SER A 208 21.89 4.00 7.75
C SER A 208 20.63 4.63 7.14
N SER A 209 20.25 5.84 7.57
CA SER A 209 19.13 6.63 7.05
C SER A 209 19.50 7.54 5.86
N SER A 210 20.77 7.58 5.45
CA SER A 210 21.26 8.44 4.37
C SER A 210 21.43 7.64 3.09
N LEU A 211 20.62 7.95 2.09
CA LEU A 211 20.52 7.16 0.87
C LEU A 211 21.27 7.84 -0.29
N GLY A 212 21.74 7.08 -1.27
CA GLY A 212 22.29 7.68 -2.49
C GLY A 212 21.16 8.31 -3.29
N ILE A 213 20.43 7.48 -4.02
CA ILE A 213 19.33 7.87 -4.89
C ILE A 213 18.09 7.08 -4.50
N VAL A 214 17.01 7.81 -4.22
CA VAL A 214 15.68 7.26 -3.99
C VAL A 214 14.77 7.71 -5.12
N ALA A 215 14.14 6.76 -5.80
CA ALA A 215 13.12 7.00 -6.81
C ALA A 215 11.86 6.21 -6.44
N GLN A 216 10.74 6.90 -6.24
CA GLN A 216 9.48 6.27 -5.83
C GLN A 216 8.29 6.75 -6.65
N SER A 217 7.48 5.83 -7.15
CA SER A 217 6.16 6.17 -7.69
C SER A 217 5.07 5.43 -6.93
N ALA A 218 4.04 6.14 -6.49
CA ALA A 218 2.94 5.58 -5.72
C ALA A 218 1.58 5.99 -6.29
N GLY A 219 0.69 5.02 -6.49
CA GLY A 219 -0.72 5.27 -6.76
C GLY A 219 -1.46 5.79 -5.52
N GLY A 220 -2.51 6.58 -5.75
CA GLY A 220 -3.40 7.06 -4.69
C GLY A 220 -4.43 6.01 -4.28
N GLN A 221 -4.95 6.12 -3.07
CA GLN A 221 -5.99 5.22 -2.56
C GLN A 221 -7.32 5.45 -3.29
N GLY A 222 -8.10 4.40 -3.50
CA GLY A 222 -9.51 4.51 -3.91
C GLY A 222 -10.36 5.12 -2.79
N GLY A 223 -11.45 5.77 -3.16
CA GLY A 223 -12.41 6.33 -2.22
C GLY A 223 -13.39 5.28 -1.71
N ASP A 224 -13.84 5.46 -0.47
CA ASP A 224 -14.83 4.58 0.14
C ASP A 224 -16.23 4.89 -0.38
N GLY A 225 -17.06 3.85 -0.50
CA GLY A 225 -18.48 3.98 -0.82
C GLY A 225 -19.30 4.56 0.33
N GLY A 226 -20.39 5.23 0.00
CA GLY A 226 -21.33 5.83 0.94
C GLY A 226 -22.32 4.81 1.52
N ASN A 227 -22.86 5.09 2.69
CA ASN A 227 -23.82 4.22 3.36
C ASN A 227 -25.27 4.49 2.93
N ASN A 228 -26.11 3.46 2.99
CA ASN A 228 -27.56 3.60 3.02
C ASN A 228 -28.10 3.41 4.44
N ASN A 229 -28.74 4.47 4.95
CA ASN A 229 -29.33 4.58 6.27
C ASN A 229 -30.88 4.69 6.21
N GLY A 230 -31.50 4.55 5.03
CA GLY A 230 -32.93 4.77 4.81
C GLY A 230 -33.88 3.72 5.37
N GLY A 231 -33.37 2.69 6.05
CA GLY A 231 -34.14 1.87 6.98
C GLY A 231 -35.20 0.94 6.37
N LEU A 232 -35.49 0.99 5.07
CA LEU A 232 -36.49 0.13 4.43
C LEU A 232 -35.87 -0.85 3.43
N TRP A 233 -35.35 -0.33 2.32
CA TRP A 233 -34.63 -1.04 1.25
C TRP A 233 -33.41 -0.20 0.82
N GLY A 234 -32.51 -0.79 0.03
CA GLY A 234 -31.43 -0.07 -0.66
C GLY A 234 -30.01 -0.47 -0.22
N ASP A 235 -29.01 0.02 -0.94
CA ASP A 235 -27.67 -0.57 -0.92
C ASP A 235 -26.58 0.43 -0.51
N GLY A 236 -25.49 -0.07 0.08
CA GLY A 236 -24.27 0.72 0.23
C GLY A 236 -23.62 0.97 -1.14
N GLY A 237 -22.97 2.12 -1.30
CA GLY A 237 -22.17 2.41 -2.49
C GLY A 237 -20.87 1.61 -2.51
N ASP A 238 -20.32 1.37 -3.68
CA ASP A 238 -19.12 0.57 -3.83
C ASP A 238 -17.85 1.35 -3.46
N GLY A 239 -16.88 0.64 -2.89
CA GLY A 239 -15.51 1.08 -2.85
C GLY A 239 -14.91 0.93 -4.24
N VAL A 240 -14.08 1.89 -4.67
CA VAL A 240 -13.58 1.93 -6.06
C VAL A 240 -12.07 1.72 -6.13
N PRO A 241 -11.51 1.48 -7.33
CA PRO A 241 -10.11 1.10 -7.44
C PRO A 241 -9.11 2.15 -6.95
N GLY A 242 -8.01 1.67 -6.39
CA GLY A 242 -6.80 2.46 -6.17
C GLY A 242 -6.09 2.80 -7.48
N GLY A 243 -5.28 3.85 -7.47
CA GLY A 243 -4.49 4.28 -8.62
C GLY A 243 -3.29 3.37 -8.85
N ALA A 244 -2.83 3.27 -10.10
CA ALA A 244 -1.63 2.52 -10.43
C ALA A 244 -0.35 3.26 -9.97
N GLY A 245 0.69 2.52 -9.61
CA GLY A 245 2.05 3.06 -9.49
C GLY A 245 2.64 3.32 -10.88
N GLY A 246 3.47 4.35 -11.00
CA GLY A 246 4.18 4.67 -12.24
C GLY A 246 5.48 3.88 -12.39
N ASN A 247 6.02 3.85 -13.61
CA ASN A 247 7.32 3.21 -13.86
C ASN A 247 8.44 3.98 -13.16
N VAL A 248 9.39 3.26 -12.57
CA VAL A 248 10.56 3.84 -11.91
C VAL A 248 11.83 3.36 -12.59
N THR A 249 12.67 4.30 -13.03
CA THR A 249 13.95 4.01 -13.68
C THR A 249 15.08 4.77 -13.01
N ILE A 250 16.13 4.06 -12.60
CA ILE A 250 17.39 4.67 -12.17
C ILE A 250 18.49 4.23 -13.13
N THR A 251 19.26 5.19 -13.64
CA THR A 251 20.47 4.95 -14.42
C THR A 251 21.64 5.57 -13.68
N ASN A 252 22.57 4.75 -13.21
CA ASN A 252 23.77 5.18 -12.52
C ASN A 252 25.01 4.94 -13.38
N ASN A 253 25.64 6.03 -13.83
CA ASN A 253 26.82 6.01 -14.69
C ASN A 253 28.13 6.28 -13.94
N ALA A 254 28.07 6.60 -12.64
CA ALA A 254 29.21 7.01 -11.85
C ALA A 254 29.26 6.32 -10.48
N ALA A 255 30.41 6.33 -9.82
CA ALA A 255 30.57 5.60 -8.55
C ALA A 255 29.72 6.20 -7.43
N ILE A 256 29.09 5.35 -6.60
CA ILE A 256 28.37 5.78 -5.40
C ILE A 256 28.92 5.01 -4.21
N THR A 257 29.44 5.74 -3.24
CA THR A 257 29.86 5.19 -1.94
C THR A 257 28.91 5.69 -0.87
N THR A 258 28.41 4.80 -0.01
CA THR A 258 27.63 5.14 1.17
C THR A 258 28.31 4.61 2.43
N ALA A 259 28.27 5.34 3.53
CA ALA A 259 28.85 4.87 4.79
C ALA A 259 28.01 3.75 5.45
N ALA A 260 26.68 3.74 5.24
CA ALA A 260 25.81 2.70 5.78
C ALA A 260 24.46 2.55 5.04
N GLY A 261 23.91 3.62 4.46
CA GLY A 261 22.62 3.55 3.77
C GLY A 261 22.69 2.96 2.37
N THR A 262 21.52 2.80 1.74
CA THR A 262 21.37 2.20 0.40
C THR A 262 21.76 3.19 -0.71
N PRO A 263 22.74 2.86 -1.57
CA PRO A 263 23.10 3.65 -2.74
C PRO A 263 21.95 3.88 -3.71
N LEU A 264 21.25 2.83 -4.13
CA LEU A 264 20.19 2.90 -5.14
C LEU A 264 18.91 2.24 -4.62
N ALA A 265 17.84 3.01 -4.48
CA ALA A 265 16.53 2.53 -4.06
C ALA A 265 15.46 2.96 -5.07
N ALA A 266 14.83 2.00 -5.72
CA ALA A 266 13.74 2.22 -6.68
C ALA A 266 12.49 1.45 -6.26
N GLN A 267 11.35 2.15 -6.20
CA GLN A 267 10.10 1.52 -5.77
C GLN A 267 8.89 2.02 -6.55
N SER A 268 8.10 1.09 -7.09
CA SER A 268 6.77 1.40 -7.62
C SER A 268 5.70 0.72 -6.78
N ILE A 269 4.68 1.47 -6.36
CA ILE A 269 3.62 1.00 -5.46
C ILE A 269 2.25 1.32 -6.07
N GLY A 270 1.39 0.32 -6.16
CA GLY A 270 -0.03 0.53 -6.46
C GLY A 270 -0.82 1.03 -5.24
N GLY A 271 -1.83 1.86 -5.48
CA GLY A 271 -2.72 2.35 -4.43
C GLY A 271 -3.72 1.29 -3.97
N PHE A 272 -4.19 1.36 -2.73
CA PHE A 272 -5.19 0.41 -2.23
C PHE A 272 -6.59 0.76 -2.75
N GLY A 273 -7.44 -0.24 -2.94
CA GLY A 273 -8.87 -0.04 -3.23
C GLY A 273 -9.63 0.57 -2.05
N GLY A 274 -10.70 1.30 -2.33
CA GLY A 274 -11.59 1.87 -1.31
C GLY A 274 -12.51 0.81 -0.68
N ASP A 275 -12.97 1.06 0.53
CA ASP A 275 -13.90 0.15 1.22
C ASP A 275 -15.35 0.41 0.76
N GLY A 276 -16.19 -0.62 0.72
CA GLY A 276 -17.60 -0.54 0.38
C GLY A 276 -18.46 0.03 1.50
N GLY A 277 -19.55 0.70 1.12
CA GLY A 277 -20.53 1.27 2.04
C GLY A 277 -21.45 0.20 2.66
N SER A 278 -22.04 0.53 3.79
CA SER A 278 -22.97 -0.37 4.51
C SER A 278 -24.44 -0.03 4.23
N SER A 279 -25.32 -1.00 4.42
CA SER A 279 -26.78 -0.83 4.33
C SER A 279 -27.51 -1.35 5.57
N ASN A 280 -28.53 -0.59 5.99
CA ASN A 280 -29.33 -0.84 7.20
C ASN A 280 -30.84 -1.01 6.91
N GLY A 281 -31.20 -1.60 5.76
CA GLY A 281 -32.60 -1.75 5.32
C GLY A 281 -33.38 -2.83 6.08
N THR A 282 -34.49 -2.48 6.74
CA THR A 282 -35.29 -3.42 7.56
C THR A 282 -35.80 -4.62 6.76
N PHE A 283 -36.18 -4.44 5.50
CA PHE A 283 -36.70 -5.53 4.66
C PHE A 283 -35.64 -6.17 3.75
N GLY A 284 -34.47 -5.54 3.64
CA GLY A 284 -33.30 -6.06 2.92
C GLY A 284 -32.47 -4.96 2.27
N GLY A 285 -31.28 -5.32 1.82
CA GLY A 285 -30.31 -4.45 1.17
C GLY A 285 -28.96 -5.14 1.03
N TYR A 286 -28.16 -4.70 0.06
CA TYR A 286 -26.81 -5.18 -0.17
C TYR A 286 -25.80 -4.18 0.39
N SER A 287 -24.67 -4.68 0.91
CA SER A 287 -23.54 -3.79 1.16
C SER A 287 -22.86 -3.43 -0.15
N GLY A 288 -22.11 -2.35 -0.19
CA GLY A 288 -21.19 -2.08 -1.29
C GLY A 288 -20.00 -3.05 -1.28
N GLY A 289 -19.52 -3.39 -2.47
CA GLY A 289 -18.31 -4.18 -2.68
C GLY A 289 -17.04 -3.40 -2.35
N GLY A 290 -15.95 -4.13 -2.10
CA GLY A 290 -14.63 -3.53 -1.94
C GLY A 290 -13.98 -3.18 -3.29
N GLY A 291 -13.25 -2.07 -3.34
CA GLY A 291 -12.55 -1.61 -4.54
C GLY A 291 -11.30 -2.42 -4.86
N TYR A 292 -10.90 -2.46 -6.13
CA TYR A 292 -9.68 -3.16 -6.54
C TYR A 292 -8.40 -2.41 -6.11
N GLY A 293 -7.35 -3.14 -5.76
CA GLY A 293 -6.01 -2.56 -5.62
C GLY A 293 -5.43 -2.13 -6.98
N GLY A 294 -4.65 -1.05 -6.98
CA GLY A 294 -3.93 -0.56 -8.16
C GLY A 294 -2.71 -1.42 -8.47
N ASN A 295 -2.38 -1.59 -9.75
CA ASN A 295 -1.16 -2.29 -10.16
C ASN A 295 0.08 -1.41 -9.94
N ALA A 296 1.21 -2.03 -9.62
CA ALA A 296 2.49 -1.33 -9.63
C ALA A 296 3.02 -1.13 -11.06
N GLY A 297 3.95 -0.20 -11.21
CA GLY A 297 4.70 0.03 -12.43
C GLY A 297 5.99 -0.77 -12.49
N LEU A 298 6.61 -0.76 -13.68
CA LEU A 298 7.91 -1.37 -13.94
C LEU A 298 8.98 -0.71 -13.06
N VAL A 299 9.93 -1.50 -12.55
CA VAL A 299 11.11 -0.97 -11.85
C VAL A 299 12.36 -1.40 -12.59
N THR A 300 13.18 -0.44 -13.02
CA THR A 300 14.43 -0.70 -13.73
C THR A 300 15.58 0.04 -13.07
N ILE A 301 16.65 -0.67 -12.73
CA ILE A 301 17.91 -0.07 -12.29
C ILE A 301 19.01 -0.50 -13.27
N ASN A 302 19.69 0.46 -13.87
CA ASN A 302 20.86 0.26 -14.72
C ASN A 302 22.08 0.83 -14.00
N ASN A 303 22.96 -0.04 -13.50
CA ASN A 303 24.16 0.35 -12.78
C ASN A 303 25.42 0.04 -13.60
N ILE A 304 26.14 1.09 -13.99
CA ILE A 304 27.42 1.06 -14.70
C ILE A 304 28.56 1.58 -13.79
N GLY A 305 28.24 2.38 -12.78
CA GLY A 305 29.19 2.86 -11.78
C GLY A 305 29.46 1.86 -10.65
N VAL A 306 30.66 1.93 -10.05
CA VAL A 306 31.01 1.10 -8.88
C VAL A 306 30.14 1.51 -7.68
N LEU A 307 29.56 0.52 -6.99
CA LEU A 307 28.82 0.76 -5.75
C LEU A 307 29.59 0.23 -4.55
N THR A 308 29.70 1.05 -3.50
CA THR A 308 30.34 0.67 -2.24
C THR A 308 29.47 1.04 -1.05
N VAL A 309 29.22 0.09 -0.17
CA VAL A 309 28.41 0.28 1.06
C VAL A 309 29.23 -0.09 2.27
N GLY A 310 29.40 0.87 3.18
CA GLY A 310 30.25 0.73 4.35
C GLY A 310 31.73 0.86 4.05
N SER A 311 32.55 0.44 5.01
CA SER A 311 34.00 0.37 4.85
C SER A 311 34.56 -0.86 5.54
N ALA A 312 35.69 -1.37 5.04
CA ALA A 312 36.44 -2.44 5.70
C ALA A 312 36.94 -2.05 7.11
N ALA A 313 37.12 -0.75 7.37
CA ALA A 313 37.57 -0.25 8.67
C ALA A 313 36.46 -0.30 9.73
N ASN A 314 35.19 -0.21 9.33
CA ASN A 314 34.03 -0.28 10.22
C ASN A 314 32.83 -0.97 9.52
N PRO A 315 32.90 -2.30 9.32
CA PRO A 315 31.83 -3.03 8.62
C PRO A 315 30.50 -3.01 9.38
N SER A 316 30.55 -3.00 10.72
CA SER A 316 29.36 -3.00 11.57
C SER A 316 28.42 -1.81 11.34
N ALA A 317 28.93 -0.68 10.83
CA ALA A 317 28.10 0.48 10.50
C ALA A 317 27.10 0.22 9.37
N ALA A 318 27.43 -0.70 8.46
CA ALA A 318 26.61 -1.08 7.31
C ALA A 318 25.95 -2.46 7.48
N ALA A 319 25.80 -2.94 8.72
CA ALA A 319 25.18 -4.24 8.98
C ALA A 319 23.73 -4.27 8.45
N GLY A 320 23.40 -5.31 7.67
CA GLY A 320 22.09 -5.46 7.03
C GLY A 320 21.82 -4.49 5.88
N ALA A 321 22.80 -3.67 5.47
CA ALA A 321 22.60 -2.71 4.40
C ALA A 321 22.44 -3.40 3.04
N THR A 322 21.62 -2.81 2.18
CA THR A 322 21.41 -3.27 0.79
C THR A 322 22.08 -2.31 -0.18
N ALA A 323 22.80 -2.79 -1.19
CA ALA A 323 23.45 -1.89 -2.16
C ALA A 323 22.48 -1.42 -3.26
N ILE A 324 21.68 -2.34 -3.81
CA ILE A 324 20.61 -2.03 -4.76
C ILE A 324 19.30 -2.59 -4.22
N TYR A 325 18.32 -1.72 -3.99
CA TYR A 325 16.96 -2.08 -3.63
C TYR A 325 16.01 -1.73 -4.78
N ALA A 326 15.37 -2.75 -5.36
CA ALA A 326 14.41 -2.60 -6.45
C ALA A 326 13.11 -3.34 -6.11
N GLN A 327 11.99 -2.63 -6.04
CA GLN A 327 10.73 -3.25 -5.64
C GLN A 327 9.50 -2.74 -6.38
N SER A 328 8.69 -3.65 -6.91
CA SER A 328 7.38 -3.34 -7.50
C SER A 328 6.28 -4.02 -6.69
N VAL A 329 5.37 -3.25 -6.08
CA VAL A 329 4.37 -3.75 -5.11
C VAL A 329 2.95 -3.36 -5.52
N GLY A 330 2.14 -4.34 -5.87
CA GLY A 330 0.71 -4.11 -6.13
C GLY A 330 -0.03 -3.64 -4.88
N GLY A 331 -1.03 -2.76 -5.06
CA GLY A 331 -1.88 -2.27 -3.97
C GLY A 331 -2.84 -3.34 -3.45
N GLY A 332 -3.26 -3.23 -2.19
CA GLY A 332 -4.25 -4.15 -1.62
C GLY A 332 -5.68 -3.86 -2.08
N GLY A 333 -6.55 -4.87 -2.01
CA GLY A 333 -7.99 -4.71 -2.24
C GLY A 333 -8.72 -4.03 -1.07
N GLY A 334 -9.85 -3.39 -1.37
CA GLY A 334 -10.76 -2.81 -0.41
C GLY A 334 -11.68 -3.85 0.23
N ASN A 335 -12.15 -3.58 1.44
CA ASN A 335 -13.13 -4.43 2.12
C ASN A 335 -14.55 -4.10 1.66
N ALA A 336 -15.43 -5.08 1.58
CA ALA A 336 -16.87 -4.80 1.43
C ALA A 336 -17.51 -4.29 2.72
N GLY A 337 -18.66 -3.63 2.58
CA GLY A 337 -19.44 -3.10 3.69
C GLY A 337 -20.25 -4.17 4.44
N VAL A 338 -21.13 -3.70 5.33
CA VAL A 338 -22.04 -4.56 6.09
C VAL A 338 -23.47 -4.42 5.59
N ALA A 339 -24.17 -5.55 5.45
CA ALA A 339 -25.59 -5.59 5.12
C ALA A 339 -26.40 -6.04 6.35
N ALA A 340 -27.48 -5.32 6.67
CA ALA A 340 -28.42 -5.70 7.72
C ALA A 340 -29.88 -5.61 7.25
N GLY A 341 -30.69 -6.66 7.49
CA GLY A 341 -32.11 -6.70 7.09
C GLY A 341 -32.77 -8.07 7.17
N LEU A 342 -34.06 -8.17 6.83
CA LEU A 342 -34.77 -9.47 6.77
C LEU A 342 -34.14 -10.46 5.77
N VAL A 343 -33.61 -9.92 4.66
CA VAL A 343 -32.71 -10.61 3.75
C VAL A 343 -31.46 -9.76 3.60
N ALA A 344 -30.32 -10.28 4.02
CA ALA A 344 -29.04 -9.58 3.96
C ALA A 344 -28.03 -10.40 3.15
N LEU A 345 -27.44 -9.79 2.12
CA LEU A 345 -26.31 -10.36 1.40
C LEU A 345 -25.12 -9.41 1.54
N GLY A 346 -24.01 -9.94 2.06
CA GLY A 346 -22.73 -9.25 2.08
C GLY A 346 -22.12 -9.25 0.68
N ALA A 347 -21.46 -8.16 0.32
CA ALA A 347 -20.77 -8.02 -0.96
C ALA A 347 -19.33 -8.57 -0.89
N ASP A 348 -18.72 -8.78 -2.04
CA ASP A 348 -17.37 -9.33 -2.11
C ASP A 348 -16.29 -8.28 -1.80
N GLY A 349 -15.20 -8.74 -1.19
CA GLY A 349 -13.99 -7.95 -1.03
C GLY A 349 -13.31 -7.69 -2.38
N GLY A 350 -12.63 -6.57 -2.50
CA GLY A 350 -11.92 -6.20 -3.72
C GLY A 350 -10.69 -7.06 -3.95
N ARG A 351 -10.42 -7.39 -5.22
CA ARG A 351 -9.14 -8.02 -5.62
C ARG A 351 -7.96 -7.06 -5.40
N ALA A 352 -6.79 -7.60 -5.12
CA ALA A 352 -5.58 -6.80 -5.06
C ALA A 352 -5.00 -6.47 -6.45
N GLY A 353 -4.14 -5.46 -6.49
CA GLY A 353 -3.31 -5.15 -7.64
C GLY A 353 -2.08 -6.04 -7.74
N SER A 354 -1.53 -6.17 -8.94
CA SER A 354 -0.32 -6.99 -9.20
C SER A 354 0.96 -6.16 -9.09
N GLY A 355 2.05 -6.83 -8.71
CA GLY A 355 3.40 -6.34 -8.93
C GLY A 355 3.75 -6.38 -10.42
N SER A 356 4.78 -5.65 -10.82
CA SER A 356 5.23 -5.60 -12.22
C SER A 356 6.64 -6.15 -12.39
N LEU A 357 7.17 -6.12 -13.63
CA LEU A 357 8.53 -6.53 -13.91
C LEU A 357 9.53 -5.65 -13.12
N VAL A 358 10.44 -6.31 -12.42
CA VAL A 358 11.62 -5.71 -11.79
C VAL A 358 12.86 -6.16 -12.55
N THR A 359 13.62 -5.20 -13.07
CA THR A 359 14.87 -5.45 -13.80
C THR A 359 16.02 -4.72 -13.13
N VAL A 360 17.06 -5.44 -12.76
CA VAL A 360 18.33 -4.85 -12.31
C VAL A 360 19.43 -5.29 -13.27
N ASN A 361 20.00 -4.33 -13.99
CA ASN A 361 21.17 -4.54 -14.84
C ASN A 361 22.38 -3.95 -14.14
N ASN A 362 23.30 -4.81 -13.68
CA ASN A 362 24.54 -4.40 -13.05
C ASN A 362 25.74 -4.83 -13.90
N SER A 363 26.52 -3.86 -14.37
CA SER A 363 27.74 -4.08 -15.15
C SER A 363 29.01 -3.62 -14.45
N SER A 364 28.95 -3.33 -13.15
CA SER A 364 30.07 -2.80 -12.36
C SER A 364 30.17 -3.47 -10.99
N THR A 365 31.32 -3.36 -10.33
CA THR A 365 31.53 -4.01 -9.04
C THR A 365 30.62 -3.43 -7.97
N ILE A 366 30.02 -4.32 -7.17
CA ILE A 366 29.28 -3.98 -5.95
C ILE A 366 30.04 -4.56 -4.76
N THR A 367 30.37 -3.71 -3.78
CA THR A 367 30.97 -4.14 -2.52
C THR A 367 30.15 -3.64 -1.34
N ALA A 368 29.60 -4.55 -0.55
CA ALA A 368 28.89 -4.24 0.69
C ALA A 368 29.62 -4.88 1.89
N TYR A 369 30.29 -4.06 2.70
CA TYR A 369 31.19 -4.56 3.74
C TYR A 369 30.48 -5.09 5.00
N GLY A 370 29.24 -4.66 5.26
CA GLY A 370 28.57 -4.97 6.53
C GLY A 370 28.09 -6.42 6.64
N PRO A 371 28.08 -7.01 7.85
CA PRO A 371 27.54 -8.35 8.06
C PRO A 371 26.05 -8.40 7.70
N SER A 372 25.57 -9.55 7.19
CA SER A 372 24.18 -9.70 6.72
C SER A 372 23.76 -8.73 5.60
N SER A 373 24.70 -8.06 4.94
CA SER A 373 24.39 -7.13 3.85
C SER A 373 23.88 -7.86 2.61
N VAL A 374 23.14 -7.13 1.78
CA VAL A 374 22.63 -7.62 0.50
C VAL A 374 23.24 -6.81 -0.63
N GLY A 375 23.78 -7.47 -1.65
CA GLY A 375 24.28 -6.79 -2.84
C GLY A 375 23.10 -6.23 -3.65
N ILE A 376 22.30 -7.13 -4.21
CA ILE A 376 21.11 -6.77 -4.99
C ILE A 376 19.88 -7.42 -4.35
N PHE A 377 18.93 -6.60 -3.93
CA PHE A 377 17.57 -7.00 -3.59
C PHE A 377 16.63 -6.56 -4.70
N ALA A 378 16.00 -7.51 -5.37
CA ALA A 378 15.01 -7.27 -6.42
C ALA A 378 13.75 -8.07 -6.12
N GLN A 379 12.61 -7.41 -5.98
CA GLN A 379 11.38 -8.09 -5.59
C GLN A 379 10.14 -7.51 -6.28
N SER A 380 9.35 -8.39 -6.88
CA SER A 380 8.01 -8.05 -7.34
C SER A 380 6.97 -8.74 -6.47
N VAL A 381 6.03 -7.97 -5.92
CA VAL A 381 5.02 -8.47 -4.99
C VAL A 381 3.62 -8.10 -5.46
N GLY A 382 2.72 -9.08 -5.52
CA GLY A 382 1.29 -8.83 -5.60
C GLY A 382 0.71 -8.32 -4.28
N GLY A 383 -0.32 -7.47 -4.36
CA GLY A 383 -1.04 -6.98 -3.18
C GLY A 383 -1.91 -8.06 -2.53
N ALA A 384 -2.37 -7.81 -1.30
CA ALA A 384 -3.32 -8.70 -0.62
C ALA A 384 -4.78 -8.38 -0.99
N GLY A 385 -5.61 -9.41 -1.13
CA GLY A 385 -7.05 -9.27 -1.39
C GLY A 385 -7.82 -8.67 -0.20
N GLY A 386 -8.96 -8.05 -0.50
CA GLY A 386 -9.84 -7.42 0.49
C GLY A 386 -10.81 -8.38 1.17
N SER A 387 -11.44 -7.96 2.25
CA SER A 387 -12.38 -8.81 3.00
C SER A 387 -13.80 -8.72 2.44
N GLY A 388 -14.52 -9.84 2.40
CA GLY A 388 -15.94 -9.90 2.09
C GLY A 388 -16.81 -9.28 3.20
N GLY A 389 -17.97 -8.81 2.80
CA GLY A 389 -18.92 -8.09 3.63
C GLY A 389 -19.70 -9.02 4.55
N MET A 390 -19.99 -8.54 5.76
CA MET A 390 -20.83 -9.28 6.71
C MET A 390 -22.31 -9.08 6.41
N ALA A 391 -23.10 -10.12 6.67
CA ALA A 391 -24.55 -10.07 6.56
C ALA A 391 -25.22 -10.43 7.89
N PHE A 392 -26.08 -9.55 8.39
CA PHE A 392 -26.88 -9.77 9.59
C PHE A 392 -28.38 -9.75 9.28
N SER A 393 -29.07 -10.81 9.67
CA SER A 393 -30.52 -10.90 9.50
C SER A 393 -31.24 -11.31 10.77
N ALA A 394 -32.28 -10.57 11.12
CA ALA A 394 -33.12 -10.85 12.28
C ALA A 394 -34.60 -10.67 11.92
N SER A 395 -35.42 -11.64 12.31
CA SER A 395 -36.87 -11.66 12.03
C SER A 395 -37.66 -11.93 13.30
N GLY A 396 -38.80 -11.25 13.49
CA GLY A 396 -39.69 -11.47 14.64
C GLY A 396 -40.78 -12.53 14.42
N SER A 397 -41.05 -12.90 13.16
CA SER A 397 -42.20 -13.77 12.80
C SER A 397 -42.00 -14.65 11.55
N THR A 398 -40.96 -14.41 10.76
CA THR A 398 -40.72 -15.01 9.43
C THR A 398 -39.33 -15.65 9.33
N ALA A 399 -39.02 -16.34 8.22
CA ALA A 399 -37.66 -16.80 7.93
C ALA A 399 -36.75 -15.59 7.61
N SER A 400 -35.54 -15.59 8.17
CA SER A 400 -34.47 -14.63 7.89
C SER A 400 -33.37 -15.31 7.09
N VAL A 401 -32.76 -14.57 6.15
CA VAL A 401 -31.65 -15.07 5.33
C VAL A 401 -30.47 -14.11 5.44
N ALA A 402 -29.30 -14.65 5.75
CA ALA A 402 -28.05 -13.92 5.76
C ALA A 402 -26.97 -14.75 5.05
N VAL A 403 -26.32 -14.15 4.06
CA VAL A 403 -25.19 -14.75 3.33
C VAL A 403 -24.05 -13.74 3.31
N GLY A 404 -22.90 -14.07 3.89
CA GLY A 404 -21.72 -13.21 3.83
C GLY A 404 -21.08 -13.21 2.44
N GLY A 405 -20.31 -12.17 2.13
CA GLY A 405 -19.61 -12.04 0.86
C GLY A 405 -18.33 -12.88 0.78
N SER A 406 -17.77 -13.05 -0.40
CA SER A 406 -16.46 -13.69 -0.58
C SER A 406 -15.30 -12.72 -0.34
N GLY A 407 -14.14 -13.25 0.04
CA GLY A 407 -12.90 -12.46 0.09
C GLY A 407 -12.37 -12.21 -1.32
N GLY A 408 -11.65 -11.12 -1.51
CA GLY A 408 -11.05 -10.78 -2.80
C GLY A 408 -9.80 -11.61 -3.12
N ASP A 409 -9.50 -11.77 -4.41
CA ASP A 409 -8.28 -12.48 -4.83
C ASP A 409 -7.01 -11.68 -4.50
N GLY A 410 -5.91 -12.40 -4.24
CA GLY A 410 -4.57 -11.80 -4.13
C GLY A 410 -4.02 -11.39 -5.49
N GLY A 411 -3.09 -10.43 -5.48
CA GLY A 411 -2.41 -9.96 -6.68
C GLY A 411 -1.32 -10.93 -7.14
N SER A 412 -0.97 -10.91 -8.43
CA SER A 412 0.19 -11.67 -8.91
C SER A 412 1.49 -10.91 -8.64
N GLY A 413 2.56 -11.64 -8.34
CA GLY A 413 3.92 -11.10 -8.46
C GLY A 413 4.30 -10.99 -9.94
N GLY A 414 5.12 -10.00 -10.29
CA GLY A 414 5.70 -9.86 -11.62
C GLY A 414 6.99 -10.65 -11.79
N SER A 415 7.50 -10.71 -13.02
CA SER A 415 8.82 -11.29 -13.28
C SER A 415 9.92 -10.47 -12.59
N VAL A 416 11.00 -11.12 -12.17
CA VAL A 416 12.20 -10.45 -11.65
C VAL A 416 13.41 -10.93 -12.43
N ALA A 417 14.14 -9.99 -13.02
CA ALA A 417 15.34 -10.24 -13.81
C ALA A 417 16.51 -9.46 -13.21
N VAL A 418 17.56 -10.18 -12.79
CA VAL A 418 18.83 -9.57 -12.36
C VAL A 418 19.92 -10.02 -13.32
N ASN A 419 20.42 -9.09 -14.12
CA ASN A 419 21.51 -9.30 -15.06
C ASN A 419 22.78 -8.70 -14.47
N ASN A 420 23.68 -9.54 -13.99
CA ASN A 420 24.94 -9.12 -13.39
C ASN A 420 26.13 -9.62 -14.20
N THR A 421 26.99 -8.72 -14.67
CA THR A 421 28.20 -9.06 -15.45
C THR A 421 29.51 -8.69 -14.75
N ALA A 422 29.47 -8.27 -13.48
CA ALA A 422 30.62 -7.85 -12.69
C ALA A 422 30.59 -8.47 -11.28
N ASP A 423 31.66 -8.29 -10.51
CA ASP A 423 31.75 -8.91 -9.18
C ASP A 423 30.79 -8.28 -8.16
N ILE A 424 30.13 -9.13 -7.37
CA ILE A 424 29.36 -8.72 -6.18
C ILE A 424 30.02 -9.36 -4.97
N CYS A 425 30.51 -8.52 -4.06
CA CYS A 425 31.05 -8.96 -2.79
C CYS A 425 30.18 -8.41 -1.64
N THR A 426 29.76 -9.30 -0.73
CA THR A 426 28.96 -8.93 0.45
C THR A 426 29.52 -9.52 1.75
N GLY A 427 29.40 -8.77 2.84
CA GLY A 427 29.79 -9.19 4.18
C GLY A 427 31.29 -9.18 4.44
N ASN A 428 31.68 -9.83 5.54
CA ASN A 428 33.07 -9.87 6.01
C ASN A 428 34.04 -10.54 5.00
N GLY A 429 33.52 -11.34 4.06
CA GLY A 429 34.31 -11.94 2.97
C GLY A 429 34.98 -10.91 2.04
N CYS A 430 34.50 -9.66 2.04
CA CYS A 430 35.10 -8.56 1.27
C CYS A 430 36.30 -7.91 1.96
N ILE A 431 36.64 -8.37 3.17
CA ILE A 431 37.69 -7.79 4.00
C ILE A 431 38.79 -8.83 4.15
N PRO A 432 39.93 -8.69 3.46
CA PRO A 432 40.99 -9.70 3.47
C PRO A 432 41.52 -10.06 4.87
N SER A 433 41.47 -9.13 5.82
CA SER A 433 41.88 -9.36 7.22
C SER A 433 40.86 -10.11 8.07
N LEU A 434 39.60 -10.18 7.62
CA LEU A 434 38.50 -10.85 8.33
C LEU A 434 37.98 -12.09 7.58
N ALA A 435 38.49 -12.36 6.37
CA ALA A 435 38.15 -13.54 5.59
C ALA A 435 38.79 -14.79 6.24
N PRO A 436 38.01 -15.75 6.77
CA PRO A 436 38.59 -17.00 7.24
C PRO A 436 39.13 -17.80 6.05
N THR A 437 40.18 -18.58 6.30
CA THR A 437 40.72 -19.55 5.33
C THR A 437 40.38 -20.97 5.82
N PRO A 438 39.65 -21.79 5.04
CA PRO A 438 39.00 -21.47 3.77
C PRO A 438 37.80 -20.53 3.97
N VAL A 439 37.44 -19.78 2.93
CA VAL A 439 36.26 -18.91 2.93
C VAL A 439 35.02 -19.80 2.96
N THR A 440 34.56 -20.16 4.15
CA THR A 440 33.30 -20.89 4.32
C THR A 440 32.15 -19.87 4.33
N THR A 441 31.12 -20.11 3.53
CA THR A 441 29.96 -19.21 3.27
C THR A 441 29.19 -18.77 4.53
N ASP A 442 29.38 -19.50 5.61
CA ASP A 442 28.90 -19.32 6.98
C ASP A 442 29.49 -18.08 7.70
N SER A 443 30.60 -17.55 7.18
CA SER A 443 31.31 -16.41 7.78
C SER A 443 30.72 -15.03 7.42
N ALA A 444 29.74 -15.00 6.49
CA ALA A 444 29.11 -13.76 6.04
C ALA A 444 27.95 -13.27 6.93
N GLY A 445 27.64 -13.99 8.01
CA GLY A 445 26.56 -13.63 8.94
C GLY A 445 25.18 -13.58 8.27
N GLY A 446 24.97 -14.32 7.18
CA GLY A 446 23.73 -14.25 6.38
C GLY A 446 23.72 -13.18 5.29
N ALA A 447 24.88 -12.69 4.83
CA ALA A 447 24.96 -11.79 3.69
C ALA A 447 24.56 -12.51 2.37
N VAL A 448 23.96 -11.76 1.45
CA VAL A 448 23.41 -12.29 0.20
C VAL A 448 23.91 -11.47 -0.99
N GLY A 449 24.55 -12.10 -1.97
CA GLY A 449 24.98 -11.41 -3.19
C GLY A 449 23.79 -10.88 -4.00
N VAL A 450 22.87 -11.78 -4.38
CA VAL A 450 21.64 -11.43 -5.11
C VAL A 450 20.45 -12.16 -4.49
N LEU A 451 19.42 -11.40 -4.12
CA LEU A 451 18.10 -11.89 -3.74
C LEU A 451 17.08 -11.38 -4.77
N ALA A 452 16.58 -12.28 -5.61
CA ALA A 452 15.56 -11.99 -6.60
C ALA A 452 14.29 -12.81 -6.30
N GLN A 453 13.14 -12.15 -6.12
CA GLN A 453 11.89 -12.82 -5.70
C GLN A 453 10.66 -12.28 -6.43
N SER A 454 9.90 -13.19 -7.03
CA SER A 454 8.51 -12.94 -7.43
C SER A 454 7.59 -13.54 -6.38
N VAL A 455 6.75 -12.71 -5.75
CA VAL A 455 5.89 -13.11 -4.65
C VAL A 455 4.45 -12.78 -5.01
N GLY A 456 3.59 -13.81 -5.06
CA GLY A 456 2.15 -13.62 -5.14
C GLY A 456 1.59 -13.04 -3.85
N GLY A 457 0.52 -12.26 -3.97
CA GLY A 457 -0.23 -11.74 -2.84
C GLY A 457 -1.16 -12.78 -2.22
N GLY A 458 -1.46 -12.60 -0.93
CA GLY A 458 -2.46 -13.42 -0.24
C GLY A 458 -3.89 -13.07 -0.66
N GLY A 459 -4.79 -14.05 -0.64
CA GLY A 459 -6.22 -13.82 -0.81
C GLY A 459 -6.87 -13.12 0.40
N GLY A 460 -8.10 -12.70 0.20
CA GLY A 460 -8.95 -12.05 1.19
C GLY A 460 -9.72 -13.01 2.08
N VAL A 461 -10.29 -12.48 3.15
CA VAL A 461 -11.12 -13.23 4.09
C VAL A 461 -12.59 -13.13 3.66
N GLY A 462 -13.33 -14.24 3.67
CA GLY A 462 -14.77 -14.23 3.44
C GLY A 462 -15.55 -13.56 4.58
N GLY A 463 -16.72 -13.02 4.27
CA GLY A 463 -17.64 -12.43 5.22
C GLY A 463 -18.55 -13.46 5.89
N ASP A 464 -18.97 -13.16 7.12
CA ASP A 464 -19.88 -14.00 7.89
C ASP A 464 -21.35 -13.66 7.59
N GLY A 465 -22.20 -14.70 7.51
CA GLY A 465 -23.65 -14.56 7.45
C GLY A 465 -24.31 -15.07 8.74
N ALA A 466 -25.04 -14.21 9.45
CA ALA A 466 -25.74 -14.55 10.68
C ALA A 466 -27.24 -14.27 10.56
N SER A 467 -28.07 -15.30 10.64
CA SER A 467 -29.54 -15.20 10.63
C SER A 467 -30.15 -15.64 11.96
N ARG A 468 -31.20 -14.93 12.41
CA ARG A 468 -31.93 -15.22 13.66
C ARG A 468 -33.43 -15.08 13.46
N ALA A 469 -34.14 -16.21 13.55
CA ALA A 469 -35.60 -16.29 13.58
C ALA A 469 -36.08 -16.98 14.87
N PRO A 470 -37.23 -16.60 15.45
CA PRO A 470 -37.78 -17.27 16.61
C PRO A 470 -38.26 -18.68 16.24
N ALA A 471 -37.91 -19.66 17.06
CA ALA A 471 -38.54 -20.97 17.01
C ALA A 471 -40.02 -20.83 17.40
N ARG A 472 -40.94 -21.12 16.48
CA ARG A 472 -42.36 -21.23 16.80
C ARG A 472 -42.54 -22.48 17.68
N ALA A 473 -42.68 -22.29 18.99
CA ALA A 473 -43.26 -23.32 19.84
C ALA A 473 -44.72 -23.49 19.40
N TRP A 474 -45.06 -24.63 18.80
CA TRP A 474 -46.47 -24.99 18.65
C TRP A 474 -47.07 -25.05 20.04
N PRO A 475 -48.21 -24.39 20.32
CA PRO A 475 -48.88 -24.57 21.59
C PRO A 475 -49.16 -26.07 21.74
N SER A 476 -48.61 -26.70 22.77
CA SER A 476 -49.01 -28.05 23.13
C SER A 476 -50.52 -27.99 23.31
N ARG A 477 -51.28 -28.69 22.45
CA ARG A 477 -52.69 -28.97 22.77
C ARG A 477 -52.67 -29.50 24.20
N SER A 478 -53.43 -28.87 25.08
CA SER A 478 -53.64 -29.35 26.44
C SER A 478 -54.24 -30.74 26.35
N ALA A 479 -53.39 -31.77 26.29
CA ALA A 479 -53.79 -33.12 26.59
C ALA A 479 -54.21 -33.09 28.06
N GLY A 480 -55.47 -33.41 28.32
CA GLY A 480 -55.98 -33.65 29.67
C GLY A 480 -55.12 -34.68 30.41
N PRO A 481 -55.29 -34.80 31.73
CA PRO A 481 -54.35 -35.50 32.59
C PRO A 481 -54.34 -36.99 32.23
N ALA A 482 -53.30 -37.44 31.53
CA ALA A 482 -52.97 -38.85 31.39
C ALA A 482 -51.71 -39.12 32.21
N ALA A 483 -51.85 -40.08 33.11
CA ALA A 483 -50.91 -40.43 34.16
C ALA A 483 -49.49 -40.70 33.68
N ALA A 484 -48.54 -40.34 34.54
CA ALA A 484 -47.12 -40.61 34.42
C ALA A 484 -46.83 -42.12 34.25
N ALA A 485 -45.95 -42.43 33.31
CA ALA A 485 -45.04 -43.56 33.43
C ALA A 485 -43.61 -43.02 33.20
N ALA A 486 -42.85 -42.95 34.28
CA ALA A 486 -41.45 -42.54 34.27
C ALA A 486 -40.61 -43.58 33.51
N ALA A 487 -39.82 -43.11 32.54
CA ALA A 487 -38.66 -43.84 32.02
C ALA A 487 -37.38 -43.09 32.45
N PRO A 488 -36.37 -43.78 32.99
CA PRO A 488 -35.25 -43.15 33.66
C PRO A 488 -34.27 -42.46 32.70
N ALA A 489 -33.64 -41.41 33.22
CA ALA A 489 -32.63 -40.58 32.59
C ALA A 489 -31.45 -41.39 32.00
N ARG A 490 -30.96 -40.96 30.83
CA ARG A 490 -29.59 -41.24 30.38
C ARG A 490 -28.87 -39.93 30.11
N SER A 491 -27.84 -39.68 30.91
CA SER A 491 -26.86 -38.59 30.81
C SER A 491 -25.78 -38.92 29.74
N PRO A 492 -24.97 -37.93 29.31
CA PRO A 492 -24.50 -37.78 27.94
C PRO A 492 -23.21 -38.55 27.62
N CYS A 493 -23.08 -39.02 26.39
CA CYS A 493 -21.78 -39.40 25.83
C CYS A 493 -21.10 -38.19 25.20
N SER A 494 -19.92 -37.90 25.74
CA SER A 494 -18.86 -37.05 25.24
C SER A 494 -18.37 -37.50 23.86
N ALA A 495 -18.21 -36.56 22.93
CA ALA A 495 -17.49 -36.77 21.68
C ALA A 495 -16.23 -35.88 21.68
N PRO A 496 -15.01 -36.43 21.57
CA PRO A 496 -13.78 -35.65 21.59
C PRO A 496 -13.42 -35.08 20.21
N ALA A 497 -12.78 -33.91 20.25
CA ALA A 497 -12.21 -33.18 19.13
C ALA A 497 -11.19 -34.02 18.33
N ARG A 498 -11.27 -33.97 17.00
CA ARG A 498 -10.18 -34.37 16.11
C ARG A 498 -9.68 -33.16 15.35
N SER A 499 -8.48 -32.70 15.73
CA SER A 499 -7.64 -31.80 14.94
C SER A 499 -7.02 -32.58 13.77
N ARG A 500 -7.23 -32.12 12.53
CA ARG A 500 -6.46 -32.59 11.37
C ARG A 500 -5.30 -31.62 11.16
N ARG A 501 -4.07 -32.10 11.39
CA ARG A 501 -2.84 -31.48 10.88
C ARG A 501 -2.72 -31.81 9.39
N TRP A 502 -2.49 -30.80 8.57
CA TRP A 502 -2.03 -30.97 7.20
C TRP A 502 -0.54 -31.32 7.22
N ARG A 503 -0.14 -32.28 6.37
CA ARG A 503 1.25 -32.58 6.02
C ARG A 503 1.63 -31.80 4.78
#